data_AF-A0A0R3SP67-F1
#
_entry.id   AF-A0A0R3SP67-F1
#
_cell.length_a   1.000
_cell.length_b   1.000
_cell.length_c   1.000
_cell.angle_alpha   90.00
_cell.angle_beta   90.00
_cell.angle_gamma   90.00
#
_symmetry.space_group_name_H-M   'P 1'
#
loop_
_entity.id
_entity.type
_entity.pdbx_description
1 polymer ?
#
loop_
_entity_poly.entity_id
_entity_poly.type
_entity_poly.pdbx_seq_one_letter_code
_entity_poly.pdbx_strand_id
1 'polypeptide(L)'
;MLNNIPLLAAFMIPDCKFEETLKGKVDLKTSAPLTRFAKGRKEVDLDFGVRPGDTDIEAELYHNGELVCTWVGKTLKENKLQSCKDLEPSADNKLLVTRVTIQREGQVAKDNYLWFIPNSFVTVSVDWENEGVAPEVAECE
;
A
#
# COMPACT_ATOMS: atom_id res chain seq x y z
N MET A 1 -0.84 -0.99 26.31
CA MET A 1 -1.48 -1.80 25.24
C MET A 1 -2.42 -0.87 24.50
N LEU A 2 -1.99 -0.33 23.36
CA LEU A 2 -2.92 0.34 22.45
C LEU A 2 -3.75 -0.78 21.82
N ASN A 3 -5.07 -0.74 22.00
CA ASN A 3 -5.98 -1.61 21.28
C ASN A 3 -5.71 -1.38 19.78
N ASN A 4 -5.29 -2.42 19.06
CA ASN A 4 -5.21 -2.40 17.60
C ASN A 4 -6.64 -2.29 17.05
N ILE A 5 -7.15 -1.07 16.94
CA ILE A 5 -8.41 -0.80 16.25
C ILE A 5 -8.12 -1.00 14.75
N PRO A 6 -8.78 -1.96 14.08
CA PRO A 6 -8.58 -2.12 12.64
C PRO A 6 -9.06 -0.86 11.92
N LEU A 7 -8.15 -0.20 11.22
CA LEU A 7 -8.48 0.92 10.34
C LEU A 7 -9.06 0.35 9.04
N LEU A 8 -10.33 0.64 8.78
CA LEU A 8 -11.00 0.30 7.52
C LEU A 8 -11.24 1.60 6.74
N ALA A 9 -10.66 1.68 5.55
CA ALA A 9 -10.86 2.80 4.64
C ALA A 9 -11.20 2.25 3.25
N ALA A 10 -12.19 2.88 2.62
CA ALA A 10 -12.51 2.67 1.21
C ALA A 10 -12.36 4.02 0.52
N PHE A 11 -11.57 4.05 -0.55
CA PHE A 11 -11.36 5.25 -1.35
C PHE A 11 -12.25 5.16 -2.58
N MET A 12 -13.07 6.18 -2.80
CA MET A 12 -13.88 6.31 -4.01
C MET A 12 -13.12 7.19 -4.99
N ILE A 13 -12.81 6.66 -6.18
CA ILE A 13 -12.02 7.34 -7.21
C ILE A 13 -12.87 7.43 -8.48
N PRO A 14 -13.78 8.42 -8.56
CA PRO A 14 -14.72 8.52 -9.67
C PRO A 14 -13.97 8.69 -11.00
N ASP A 15 -14.41 7.97 -12.03
CA ASP A 15 -13.79 7.89 -13.35
C ASP A 15 -12.29 7.55 -13.33
N CYS A 16 -11.78 7.01 -12.21
CA CYS A 16 -10.36 6.75 -11.99
C CYS A 16 -9.44 7.94 -12.23
N LYS A 17 -9.97 9.14 -12.01
CA LYS A 17 -9.22 10.39 -12.08
C LYS A 17 -8.50 10.62 -10.76
N PHE A 18 -7.31 10.07 -10.66
CA PHE A 18 -6.39 10.38 -9.56
C PHE A 18 -5.94 11.83 -9.68
N GLU A 19 -6.23 12.64 -8.67
CA GLU A 19 -5.63 13.96 -8.55
C GLU A 19 -4.10 13.86 -8.41
N GLU A 20 -3.39 14.93 -8.77
CA GLU A 20 -1.96 14.99 -8.53
C GLU A 20 -1.69 14.95 -7.03
N THR A 21 -0.93 13.95 -6.59
CA THR A 21 -0.57 13.77 -5.19
C THR A 21 0.15 15.00 -4.65
N LEU A 22 -0.31 15.53 -3.52
CA LEU A 22 0.32 16.68 -2.87
C LEU A 22 1.66 16.27 -2.22
N LYS A 23 2.58 17.25 -2.06
CA LYS A 23 3.84 17.01 -1.35
C LYS A 23 3.59 16.45 0.07
N GLY A 24 4.39 15.46 0.46
CA GLY A 24 4.26 14.80 1.76
C GLY A 24 2.99 13.97 1.90
N LYS A 25 2.32 13.60 0.79
CA LYS A 25 1.12 12.75 0.78
C LYS A 25 1.38 11.44 0.04
N VAL A 26 0.63 10.42 0.45
CA VAL A 26 0.58 9.11 -0.20
C VAL A 26 -0.05 9.26 -1.58
N ASP A 27 0.54 8.59 -2.56
CA ASP A 27 0.03 8.52 -3.92
C ASP A 27 -0.91 7.31 -4.07
N LEU A 28 -2.21 7.58 -4.10
CA LEU A 28 -3.23 6.51 -4.22
C LEU A 28 -3.11 5.74 -5.53
N LYS A 29 -2.64 6.40 -6.60
CA LYS A 29 -2.52 5.82 -7.93
C LYS A 29 -1.49 4.71 -7.97
N THR A 30 -0.37 4.88 -7.29
CA THR A 30 0.71 3.89 -7.20
C THR A 30 0.21 2.60 -6.56
N SER A 31 -0.67 2.71 -5.56
CA SER A 31 -1.22 1.54 -4.88
C SER A 31 -2.36 0.87 -5.62
N ALA A 32 -3.01 1.56 -6.56
CA ALA A 32 -4.17 1.07 -7.29
C ALA A 32 -3.87 -0.19 -8.12
N PRO A 33 -4.83 -1.13 -8.27
CA PRO A 33 -6.12 -1.18 -7.57
C PRO A 33 -5.99 -1.20 -6.03
N LEU A 34 -7.03 -0.94 -5.26
CA LEU A 34 -6.94 -1.03 -3.78
C LEU A 34 -7.39 -2.40 -3.26
N THR A 35 -8.01 -3.21 -4.10
CA THR A 35 -8.32 -4.62 -3.83
C THR A 35 -7.62 -5.51 -4.86
N ARG A 36 -7.04 -6.63 -4.42
CA ARG A 36 -6.52 -7.69 -5.30
C ARG A 36 -7.32 -8.96 -5.06
N PHE A 37 -8.01 -9.45 -6.08
CA PHE A 37 -8.58 -10.79 -6.08
C PHE A 37 -7.50 -11.78 -6.54
N ALA A 38 -7.08 -12.66 -5.64
CA ALA A 38 -5.87 -13.46 -5.74
C ALA A 38 -6.14 -14.96 -5.57
N LYS A 39 -7.38 -15.42 -5.78
CA LYS A 39 -7.71 -16.85 -5.75
C LYS A 39 -6.74 -17.69 -6.59
N GLY A 40 -6.21 -18.73 -5.96
CA GLY A 40 -5.24 -19.65 -6.59
C GLY A 40 -3.81 -19.12 -6.71
N ARG A 41 -3.56 -17.84 -6.40
CA ARG A 41 -2.19 -17.28 -6.35
C ARG A 41 -1.52 -17.61 -5.02
N LYS A 42 -0.20 -17.73 -5.06
CA LYS A 42 0.66 -17.90 -3.88
C LYS A 42 1.25 -16.57 -3.40
N GLU A 43 1.41 -15.63 -4.31
CA GLU A 43 1.97 -14.32 -4.03
C GLU A 43 1.30 -13.23 -4.86
N VAL A 44 1.39 -12.00 -4.36
CA VAL A 44 0.92 -10.77 -5.01
C VAL A 44 1.89 -9.64 -4.72
N ASP A 45 2.21 -8.84 -5.73
CA ASP A 45 2.99 -7.62 -5.56
C ASP A 45 2.07 -6.42 -5.26
N LEU A 46 2.45 -5.63 -4.25
CA LEU A 46 1.82 -4.38 -3.89
C LEU A 46 2.83 -3.23 -4.02
N ASP A 47 2.42 -2.15 -4.65
CA ASP A 47 3.23 -0.95 -4.82
C ASP A 47 2.70 0.16 -3.89
N PHE A 48 3.60 0.92 -3.28
CA PHE A 48 3.24 2.06 -2.42
C PHE A 48 4.07 3.27 -2.81
N GLY A 49 3.40 4.41 -2.98
CA GLY A 49 4.00 5.65 -3.43
C GLY A 49 3.77 6.80 -2.45
N VAL A 50 4.75 7.70 -2.38
CA VAL A 50 4.64 8.97 -1.65
C VAL A 50 5.31 10.07 -2.46
N ARG A 51 4.71 11.25 -2.51
CA ARG A 51 5.38 12.43 -3.05
C ARG A 51 6.26 13.04 -1.95
N PRO A 52 7.58 13.21 -2.16
CA PRO A 52 8.45 13.84 -1.17
C PRO A 52 7.93 15.20 -0.69
N GLY A 53 7.98 15.40 0.63
CA GLY A 53 7.72 16.68 1.28
C GLY A 53 8.97 17.54 1.38
N ASP A 54 8.88 18.61 2.18
CA ASP A 54 10.03 19.46 2.50
C ASP A 54 10.85 18.92 3.69
N THR A 55 10.31 17.92 4.41
CA THR A 55 10.98 17.18 5.48
C THR A 55 11.21 15.72 5.08
N ASP A 56 12.13 15.05 5.77
CA ASP A 56 12.31 13.61 5.61
C ASP A 56 10.99 12.87 5.90
N ILE A 57 10.73 11.84 5.09
CA ILE A 57 9.54 11.00 5.20
C ILE A 57 9.74 10.00 6.32
N GLU A 58 8.77 9.89 7.23
CA GLU A 58 8.60 8.73 8.09
C GLU A 58 7.42 7.93 7.55
N ALA A 59 7.69 6.71 7.10
CA ALA A 59 6.67 5.84 6.52
C ALA A 59 6.63 4.49 7.23
N GLU A 60 5.44 3.94 7.32
CA GLU A 60 5.14 2.71 8.03
C GLU A 60 4.22 1.84 7.17
N LEU A 61 4.51 0.54 7.13
CA LEU A 61 3.64 -0.47 6.55
C LEU A 61 3.12 -1.37 7.66
N TYR A 62 1.80 -1.46 7.76
CA TYR A 62 1.14 -2.38 8.66
C TYR A 62 0.48 -3.50 7.88
N HIS A 63 0.60 -4.74 8.36
CA HIS A 63 -0.09 -5.92 7.87
C HIS A 63 -1.06 -6.40 8.94
N ASN A 64 -2.36 -6.40 8.65
CA ASN A 64 -3.43 -6.79 9.58
C ASN A 64 -3.34 -6.08 10.96
N GLY A 65 -2.84 -4.83 10.96
CA GLY A 65 -2.67 -4.00 12.16
C GLY A 65 -1.33 -4.17 12.89
N GLU A 66 -0.45 -5.07 12.43
CA GLU A 66 0.92 -5.19 12.94
C GLU A 66 1.90 -4.37 12.10
N LEU A 67 2.75 -3.57 12.74
CA LEU A 67 3.81 -2.84 12.06
C LEU A 67 4.87 -3.82 11.55
N VAL A 68 5.00 -3.93 10.23
CA VAL A 68 5.91 -4.88 9.57
C VAL A 68 7.12 -4.23 8.94
N CYS A 69 7.02 -2.97 8.50
CA CYS A 69 8.15 -2.25 7.92
C CYS A 69 8.12 -0.75 8.25
N THR A 70 9.29 -0.14 8.39
CA THR A 70 9.45 1.30 8.64
C THR A 70 10.54 1.90 7.75
N TRP A 71 10.36 3.16 7.35
CA TRP A 71 11.32 3.93 6.57
C TRP A 71 11.56 5.30 7.19
N VAL A 72 12.80 5.77 7.08
CA VAL A 72 13.16 7.17 7.34
C VAL A 72 13.88 7.71 6.12
N GLY A 73 13.34 8.80 5.55
CA GLY A 73 13.74 9.30 4.24
C GLY A 73 13.44 8.26 3.16
N LYS A 74 14.50 7.75 2.50
CA LYS A 74 14.38 6.68 1.50
C LYS A 74 14.74 5.30 2.04
N THR A 75 15.34 5.24 3.23
CA THR A 75 16.00 4.05 3.74
C THR A 75 15.08 3.25 4.64
N LEU A 76 14.97 1.96 4.34
CA LEU A 76 14.31 0.95 5.16
C LEU A 76 15.05 0.80 6.50
N LYS A 77 14.30 0.83 7.60
CA LYS A 77 14.83 0.70 8.97
C LYS A 77 14.39 -0.59 9.64
N GLU A 78 13.13 -0.96 9.50
CA GLU A 78 12.60 -2.25 9.95
C GLU A 78 12.00 -3.02 8.78
N ASN A 79 12.20 -4.34 8.76
CA ASN A 79 11.72 -5.23 7.71
C ASN A 79 11.36 -6.61 8.28
N LYS A 80 10.27 -6.68 9.06
CA LYS A 80 9.78 -7.94 9.63
C LYS A 80 9.16 -8.84 8.56
N LEU A 81 8.60 -8.24 7.50
CA LEU A 81 8.02 -8.96 6.36
C LEU A 81 9.06 -9.61 5.45
N GLN A 82 10.34 -9.22 5.57
CA GLN A 82 11.47 -9.65 4.75
C GLN A 82 11.36 -9.36 3.24
N SER A 83 10.26 -8.74 2.79
CA SER A 83 10.03 -8.37 1.38
C SER A 83 10.07 -6.87 1.12
N CYS A 84 10.11 -6.04 2.16
CA CYS A 84 10.23 -4.60 2.01
C CYS A 84 11.62 -4.20 1.50
N LYS A 85 11.67 -3.14 0.70
CA LYS A 85 12.88 -2.57 0.10
C LYS A 85 12.94 -1.07 0.37
N ASP A 86 14.11 -0.48 0.19
CA ASP A 86 14.27 0.97 0.17
C ASP A 86 13.29 1.62 -0.82
N LEU A 87 12.94 2.88 -0.54
CA LEU A 87 12.11 3.69 -1.43
C LEU A 87 12.98 4.20 -2.59
N GLU A 88 12.53 3.92 -3.81
CA GLU A 88 13.21 4.31 -5.04
C GLU A 88 12.46 5.45 -5.76
N PRO A 89 13.16 6.38 -6.42
CA PRO A 89 12.51 7.39 -7.24
C PRO A 89 11.70 6.75 -8.38
N SER A 90 10.50 7.29 -8.64
CA SER A 90 9.76 6.98 -9.87
C SER A 90 10.53 7.44 -11.10
N ALA A 91 10.15 6.94 -12.29
CA ALA A 91 10.82 7.29 -13.55
C ALA A 91 10.82 8.81 -13.85
N ASP A 92 9.80 9.54 -13.41
CA ASP A 92 9.69 10.99 -13.53
C ASP A 92 10.27 11.76 -12.33
N ASN A 93 10.84 11.04 -11.35
CA ASN A 93 11.39 11.54 -10.09
C ASN A 93 10.41 12.35 -9.22
N LYS A 94 9.10 12.24 -9.46
CA LYS A 94 8.09 12.95 -8.66
C LYS A 94 7.69 12.19 -7.40
N LEU A 95 7.82 10.87 -7.41
CA LEU A 95 7.42 9.99 -6.32
C LEU A 95 8.63 9.20 -5.80
N LEU A 96 8.47 8.73 -4.57
CA LEU A 96 9.26 7.64 -4.00
C LEU A 96 8.35 6.43 -3.85
N VAL A 97 8.80 5.29 -4.34
CA VAL A 97 8.00 4.08 -4.48
C VAL A 97 8.73 2.89 -3.87
N THR A 98 8.00 1.99 -3.24
CA THR A 98 8.49 0.66 -2.86
C THR A 98 7.52 -0.41 -3.37
N ARG A 99 8.08 -1.54 -3.79
CA ARG A 99 7.32 -2.75 -4.15
C ARG A 99 7.52 -3.80 -3.07
N VAL A 100 6.43 -4.36 -2.60
CA VAL A 100 6.40 -5.39 -1.57
C VAL A 100 5.73 -6.62 -2.14
N THR A 101 6.46 -7.74 -2.19
CA THR A 101 5.90 -9.04 -2.56
C THR A 101 5.31 -9.71 -1.33
N ILE A 102 4.02 -10.01 -1.39
CA ILE A 102 3.26 -10.64 -0.32
C ILE A 102 3.08 -12.11 -0.63
N GLN A 103 3.42 -12.97 0.32
CA GLN A 103 3.14 -14.40 0.26
C GLN A 103 1.84 -14.70 0.99
N ARG A 104 1.03 -15.63 0.46
CA ARG A 104 -0.14 -16.12 1.18
C ARG A 104 0.31 -16.97 2.36
N GLU A 105 0.02 -16.53 3.57
CA GLU A 105 0.34 -17.27 4.79
C GLU A 105 -0.83 -18.17 5.21
N GLY A 106 -0.60 -19.49 5.18
CA GLY A 106 -1.61 -20.47 5.60
C GLY A 106 -2.92 -20.39 4.81
N GLN A 107 -4.04 -20.52 5.52
CA GLN A 107 -5.41 -20.47 4.95
C GLN A 107 -6.13 -19.17 5.32
N VAL A 108 -5.44 -18.03 5.23
CA VAL A 108 -6.11 -16.73 5.37
C VAL A 108 -7.01 -16.47 4.16
N ALA A 109 -8.18 -15.88 4.42
CA ALA A 109 -9.12 -15.46 3.39
C ALA A 109 -8.74 -14.08 2.83
N LYS A 110 -8.30 -13.17 3.71
CA LYS A 110 -8.01 -11.78 3.36
C LYS A 110 -6.84 -11.23 4.17
N ASP A 111 -5.99 -10.45 3.51
CA ASP A 111 -4.98 -9.60 4.14
C ASP A 111 -5.27 -8.13 3.89
N ASN A 112 -4.89 -7.28 4.84
CA ASN A 112 -4.98 -5.83 4.72
C ASN A 112 -3.64 -5.19 5.01
N TYR A 113 -3.24 -4.29 4.11
CA TYR A 113 -2.01 -3.52 4.19
C TYR A 113 -2.35 -2.06 4.33
N LEU A 114 -1.89 -1.42 5.39
CA LEU A 114 -2.00 0.01 5.59
C LEU A 114 -0.62 0.64 5.39
N TRP A 115 -0.48 1.40 4.32
CA TRP A 115 0.67 2.27 4.10
C TRP A 115 0.38 3.64 4.68
N PHE A 116 1.18 4.05 5.66
CA PHE A 116 0.94 5.21 6.48
C PHE A 116 2.15 6.13 6.48
N ILE A 117 1.88 7.43 6.37
CA ILE A 117 2.79 8.52 6.72
C ILE A 117 2.01 9.54 7.57
N PRO A 118 2.67 10.45 8.30
CA PRO A 118 1.97 11.48 9.06
C PRO A 118 0.93 12.23 8.21
N ASN A 119 -0.35 12.13 8.62
CA ASN A 119 -1.51 12.78 7.99
C ASN A 119 -1.85 12.30 6.55
N SER A 120 -1.42 11.11 6.13
CA SER A 120 -1.83 10.52 4.84
C SER A 120 -1.67 9.00 4.86
N PHE A 121 -2.59 8.26 4.26
CA PHE A 121 -2.48 6.81 4.21
C PHE A 121 -3.25 6.23 3.03
N VAL A 122 -2.97 4.97 2.72
CA VAL A 122 -3.78 4.13 1.82
C VAL A 122 -3.89 2.73 2.40
N THR A 123 -5.03 2.09 2.16
CA THR A 123 -5.23 0.68 2.51
C THR A 123 -5.37 -0.13 1.25
N VAL A 124 -4.65 -1.24 1.17
CA VAL A 124 -4.74 -2.22 0.08
C VAL A 124 -5.13 -3.57 0.68
N SER A 125 -6.17 -4.18 0.13
CA SER A 125 -6.67 -5.49 0.52
C SER A 125 -6.28 -6.56 -0.50
N VAL A 126 -5.88 -7.74 -0.02
CA VAL A 126 -5.72 -8.93 -0.85
C VAL A 126 -6.75 -9.96 -0.40
N ASP A 127 -7.65 -10.34 -1.30
CA ASP A 127 -8.65 -11.39 -1.12
C ASP A 127 -8.16 -12.66 -1.83
N TRP A 128 -7.87 -13.69 -1.06
CA TRP A 128 -7.28 -14.95 -1.54
C TRP A 128 -8.30 -16.01 -1.93
N GLU A 129 -9.60 -15.75 -1.75
CA GLU A 129 -10.68 -16.72 -1.99
C GLU A 129 -11.48 -16.39 -3.24
N ASN A 130 -11.54 -15.10 -3.58
CA ASN A 130 -12.30 -14.61 -4.72
C ASN A 130 -11.42 -14.32 -5.94
N GLU A 131 -12.05 -14.47 -7.10
CA GLU A 131 -11.50 -14.11 -8.41
C GLU A 131 -12.27 -12.91 -8.96
N GLY A 132 -11.67 -12.19 -9.89
CA GLY A 132 -12.34 -11.11 -10.60
C GLY A 132 -11.47 -9.87 -10.80
N VAL A 133 -12.13 -8.83 -11.30
CA VAL A 133 -11.57 -7.49 -11.46
C VAL A 133 -12.04 -6.66 -10.28
N ALA A 134 -11.12 -5.93 -9.65
CA ALA A 134 -11.48 -5.07 -8.53
C ALA A 134 -12.52 -4.02 -8.99
N PRO A 135 -13.56 -3.72 -8.21
CA PRO A 135 -14.62 -2.80 -8.62
C PRO A 135 -14.08 -1.45 -9.12
N GLU A 136 -13.04 -0.94 -8.44
CA GLU A 136 -12.38 0.29 -8.82
C GLU A 136 -11.73 0.24 -10.20
N VAL A 137 -11.36 -0.93 -10.72
CA VAL A 137 -10.81 -1.08 -12.08
C VAL A 137 -11.93 -1.18 -13.11
N ALA A 138 -13.01 -1.91 -12.79
CA ALA A 138 -14.14 -2.06 -13.69
C ALA A 138 -14.85 -0.72 -13.97
N GLU A 139 -14.81 0.22 -13.01
CA GLU A 139 -15.29 1.59 -13.20
C GLU A 139 -14.32 2.49 -14.00
N CYS A 140 -13.07 2.06 -14.22
CA CYS A 140 -12.08 2.79 -15.02
C CYS A 140 -12.09 2.46 -16.53
N GLU A 141 -12.80 1.42 -16.93
CA GLU A 141 -12.80 0.88 -18.30
C GLU A 141 -13.80 1.56 -19.24
#